data_AF-A0A560DWN8-F1
#
_entry.id   AF-A0A560DWN8-F1
#
_cell.length_a   1.000
_cell.length_b   1.000
_cell.length_c   1.000
_cell.angle_alpha   90.00
_cell.angle_beta   90.00
_cell.angle_gamma   90.00
#
_symmetry.space_group_name_H-M   'P 1'
#
loop_
_entity.id
_entity.type
_entity.pdbx_description
1 polymer ?
#
loop_
_entity_poly.entity_id
_entity_poly.type
_entity_poly.pdbx_seq_one_letter_code
_entity_poly.pdbx_strand_id
1 'polypeptide(L)'
;MVRPLRIAAVALALLAAAVSSARAADVTFDDTARFLAGMQPSADSPLVPLTRDPNWQHHAKFFDNAFAQLEQRQIAKIRSWADVNLAAPRPTMFYMFSGPDFLYANAFYSKASTYVLGALEPVGAVPDLTKLPRGSVGAALYNVERSLGSILSFSFFITKQMKVDLHTNQVNGTLPILYVFLARSGKTIRNVEMVALDNKGGIHVGNDNPGPNATRGVRITFAGSDGEVRTLYYFSTDLSNQGARATGFLKFCETLGPGNSLLKSASYLLHSGNFTVVRDWLLANSATIIQDDSGIPLANYSAKQWRFFPFGRYLGPISEFPGRYQERYAELFTRAQPIDFGVGYRWRMHESNLLLSVRVPGSETAPAPETVSSTEPAPKPRPKRPRPPESVPPSSGRFFWFR
;
A
#
# COMPACT_ATOMS: atom_id res chain seq x y z
N MET A 1 -67.58 -17.18 30.48
CA MET A 1 -66.89 -17.33 29.18
C MET A 1 -65.77 -16.30 28.89
N VAL A 2 -65.37 -15.41 29.82
CA VAL A 2 -64.41 -14.31 29.53
C VAL A 2 -62.95 -14.63 29.94
N ARG A 3 -62.73 -15.70 30.71
CA ARG A 3 -61.41 -16.09 31.23
C ARG A 3 -60.47 -16.76 30.21
N PRO A 4 -60.92 -17.65 29.28
CA PRO A 4 -60.01 -18.27 28.32
C PRO A 4 -59.53 -17.30 27.21
N LEU A 5 -60.34 -16.27 26.90
CA LEU A 5 -60.00 -15.28 25.88
C LEU A 5 -58.84 -14.36 26.30
N ARG A 6 -58.71 -14.06 27.60
CA ARG A 6 -57.61 -13.23 28.14
C ARG A 6 -56.28 -13.99 28.17
N ILE A 7 -56.30 -15.31 28.37
CA ILE A 7 -55.08 -16.14 28.37
C ILE A 7 -54.56 -16.31 26.93
N ALA A 8 -55.46 -16.50 25.96
CA ALA A 8 -55.09 -16.54 24.54
C ALA A 8 -54.50 -15.21 24.03
N ALA A 9 -55.04 -14.07 24.46
CA ALA A 9 -54.53 -12.76 24.07
C ALA A 9 -53.14 -12.46 24.65
N VAL A 10 -52.86 -12.89 25.90
CA VAL A 10 -51.53 -12.74 26.52
C VAL A 10 -50.51 -13.69 25.88
N ALA A 11 -50.90 -14.91 25.53
CA ALA A 11 -50.04 -15.86 24.81
C ALA A 11 -49.70 -15.37 23.39
N LEU A 12 -50.65 -14.75 22.69
CA LEU A 12 -50.42 -14.18 21.36
C LEU A 12 -49.55 -12.92 21.41
N ALA A 13 -49.68 -12.10 22.47
CA ALA A 13 -48.83 -10.94 22.70
C ALA A 13 -47.39 -11.33 23.09
N LEU A 14 -47.21 -12.43 23.84
CA LEU A 14 -45.89 -12.98 24.17
C LEU A 14 -45.23 -13.68 22.96
N LEU A 15 -46.01 -14.34 22.10
CA LEU A 15 -45.50 -14.81 20.80
C LEU A 15 -45.14 -13.65 19.87
N ALA A 16 -45.95 -12.58 19.81
CA ALA A 16 -45.65 -11.41 18.99
C ALA A 16 -44.44 -10.61 19.51
N ALA A 17 -44.19 -10.60 20.84
CA ALA A 17 -42.98 -10.00 21.43
C ALA A 17 -41.72 -10.87 21.25
N ALA A 18 -41.87 -12.19 21.12
CA ALA A 18 -40.76 -13.11 20.81
C ALA A 18 -40.33 -13.08 19.33
N VAL A 19 -41.19 -12.57 18.44
CA VAL A 19 -40.82 -12.20 17.06
C VAL A 19 -40.42 -10.72 17.01
N SER A 20 -39.66 -10.26 18.01
CA SER A 20 -38.85 -9.05 17.85
C SER A 20 -37.80 -9.41 16.79
N SER A 21 -37.97 -8.84 15.60
CA SER A 21 -37.19 -9.11 14.39
C SER A 21 -35.73 -9.48 14.68
N ALA A 22 -35.42 -10.77 14.61
CA ALA A 22 -34.07 -11.22 14.28
C ALA A 22 -33.82 -10.76 12.85
N ARG A 23 -33.48 -9.48 12.69
CA ARG A 23 -32.91 -8.97 11.45
C ARG A 23 -31.67 -9.83 11.26
N ALA A 24 -31.61 -10.61 10.18
CA ALA A 24 -30.39 -11.32 9.83
C ALA A 24 -29.27 -10.28 9.87
N ALA A 25 -28.26 -10.49 10.72
CA ALA A 25 -27.15 -9.56 10.82
C ALA A 25 -26.50 -9.48 9.43
N ASP A 26 -26.34 -8.28 8.89
CA ASP A 26 -25.65 -8.11 7.61
C ASP A 26 -24.16 -8.41 7.82
N VAL A 27 -23.52 -9.04 6.83
CA VAL A 27 -22.07 -9.28 6.86
C VAL A 27 -21.36 -7.94 6.81
N THR A 28 -20.59 -7.60 7.85
CA THR A 28 -19.83 -6.37 7.88
C THR A 28 -18.54 -6.48 7.06
N PHE A 29 -17.93 -5.33 6.72
CA PHE A 29 -16.59 -5.31 6.10
C PHE A 29 -15.56 -6.00 7.00
N ASP A 30 -15.65 -5.80 8.32
CA ASP A 30 -14.76 -6.44 9.28
C ASP A 30 -14.95 -7.96 9.35
N ASP A 31 -16.20 -8.45 9.31
CA ASP A 31 -16.46 -9.89 9.26
C ASP A 31 -15.81 -10.54 8.05
N THR A 32 -15.92 -9.89 6.89
CA THR A 32 -15.30 -10.37 5.66
C THR A 32 -13.78 -10.31 5.76
N ALA A 33 -13.22 -9.23 6.31
CA ALA A 33 -11.78 -9.12 6.51
C ALA A 33 -11.23 -10.19 7.44
N ARG A 34 -11.91 -10.44 8.57
CA ARG A 34 -11.56 -11.48 9.53
C ARG A 34 -11.66 -12.86 8.89
N PHE A 35 -12.73 -13.14 8.15
CA PHE A 35 -12.91 -14.40 7.44
C PHE A 35 -11.77 -14.67 6.44
N LEU A 36 -11.44 -13.68 5.60
CA LEU A 36 -10.33 -13.76 4.63
C LEU A 36 -8.96 -13.85 5.31
N ALA A 37 -8.85 -13.35 6.54
CA ALA A 37 -7.65 -13.40 7.37
C ALA A 37 -7.53 -14.69 8.19
N GLY A 38 -8.42 -15.66 7.98
CA GLY A 38 -8.45 -16.91 8.76
C GLY A 38 -8.80 -16.68 10.24
N MET A 39 -9.44 -15.55 10.57
CA MET A 39 -9.87 -15.18 11.91
C MET A 39 -11.38 -15.38 12.04
N GLN A 40 -11.86 -15.79 13.21
CA GLN A 40 -13.30 -15.91 13.44
C GLN A 40 -14.00 -14.55 13.22
N PRO A 41 -15.04 -14.47 12.36
CA PRO A 41 -15.92 -13.31 12.26
C PRO A 41 -16.61 -12.98 13.60
N SER A 42 -17.38 -11.91 13.64
CA SER A 42 -18.26 -11.64 14.80
C SER A 42 -19.24 -12.80 15.03
N ALA A 43 -19.63 -13.03 16.28
CA ALA A 43 -20.40 -14.22 16.68
C ALA A 43 -21.75 -14.35 15.95
N ASP A 44 -22.38 -13.22 15.63
CA ASP A 44 -23.67 -13.16 14.94
C ASP A 44 -23.52 -13.08 13.40
N SER A 45 -22.29 -13.09 12.89
CA SER A 45 -22.04 -12.96 11.45
C SER A 45 -22.60 -14.15 10.66
N PRO A 46 -23.27 -13.91 9.52
CA PRO A 46 -23.66 -14.96 8.58
C PRO A 46 -22.48 -15.78 8.02
N LEU A 47 -21.24 -15.33 8.21
CA LEU A 47 -20.03 -16.06 7.81
C LEU A 47 -19.62 -17.15 8.80
N VAL A 48 -20.12 -17.14 10.04
CA VAL A 48 -19.76 -18.14 11.08
C VAL A 48 -20.00 -19.58 10.63
N PRO A 49 -21.13 -19.95 9.98
CA PRO A 49 -21.31 -21.32 9.47
C PRO A 49 -20.22 -21.75 8.48
N LEU A 50 -19.67 -20.83 7.69
CA LEU A 50 -18.61 -21.12 6.71
C LEU A 50 -17.26 -21.44 7.39
N THR A 51 -17.04 -21.02 8.63
CA THR A 51 -15.79 -21.31 9.37
C THR A 51 -15.71 -22.77 9.85
N ARG A 52 -16.79 -23.53 9.72
CA ARG A 52 -16.84 -24.98 9.99
C ARG A 52 -16.29 -25.83 8.83
N ASP A 53 -16.07 -25.22 7.66
CA ASP A 53 -15.46 -25.91 6.52
C ASP A 53 -14.01 -26.31 6.85
N PRO A 54 -13.60 -27.58 6.67
CA PRO A 54 -12.23 -28.02 6.92
C PRO A 54 -11.16 -27.23 6.15
N ASN A 55 -11.46 -26.78 4.94
CA ASN A 55 -10.53 -25.97 4.14
C ASN A 55 -10.33 -24.59 4.78
N TRP A 56 -11.38 -23.98 5.31
CA TRP A 56 -11.25 -22.71 6.04
C TRP A 56 -10.45 -22.90 7.33
N GLN A 57 -10.66 -24.00 8.06
CA GLN A 57 -9.90 -24.28 9.28
C GLN A 57 -8.41 -24.52 9.00
N HIS A 58 -8.09 -25.15 7.86
CA HIS A 58 -6.70 -25.30 7.40
C HIS A 58 -6.09 -23.93 7.07
N HIS A 59 -6.80 -23.09 6.30
CA HIS A 59 -6.43 -21.73 5.99
C HIS A 59 -6.15 -20.89 7.25
N ALA A 60 -7.07 -20.94 8.22
CA ALA A 60 -6.94 -20.25 9.51
C ALA A 60 -5.65 -20.64 10.25
N LYS A 61 -5.39 -21.95 10.39
CA LYS A 61 -4.17 -22.45 11.04
C LYS A 61 -2.90 -22.03 10.30
N PHE A 62 -2.93 -22.05 8.97
CA PHE A 62 -1.81 -21.59 8.15
C PHE A 62 -1.48 -20.12 8.40
N PHE A 63 -2.49 -19.24 8.36
CA PHE A 63 -2.29 -17.81 8.63
C PHE A 63 -1.91 -17.52 10.09
N ASP A 64 -2.46 -18.25 11.06
CA ASP A 64 -2.03 -18.16 12.46
C ASP A 64 -0.54 -18.40 12.62
N ASN A 65 -0.03 -19.48 12.04
CA ASN A 65 1.40 -19.77 12.09
C ASN A 65 2.23 -18.74 11.32
N ALA A 66 1.84 -18.39 10.09
CA ALA A 66 2.61 -17.50 9.24
C ALA A 66 2.73 -16.09 9.81
N PHE A 67 1.61 -15.49 10.25
CA PHE A 67 1.64 -14.16 10.83
C PHE A 67 2.25 -14.13 12.23
N ALA A 68 2.09 -15.18 13.06
CA ALA A 68 2.79 -15.23 14.35
C ALA A 68 4.32 -15.24 14.17
N GLN A 69 4.82 -15.99 13.17
CA GLN A 69 6.24 -15.98 12.83
C GLN A 69 6.70 -14.62 12.28
N LEU A 70 5.93 -14.03 11.36
CA LEU A 70 6.24 -12.70 10.80
C LEU A 70 6.28 -11.62 11.89
N GLU A 71 5.29 -11.64 12.78
CA GLU A 71 5.17 -10.73 13.92
C GLU A 71 6.39 -10.82 14.83
N GLN A 72 6.76 -12.03 15.26
CA GLN A 72 7.90 -12.27 16.14
C GLN A 72 9.25 -11.93 15.48
N ARG A 73 9.42 -12.29 14.20
CA ARG A 73 10.71 -12.15 13.52
C ARG A 73 10.97 -10.74 13.01
N GLN A 74 9.93 -9.99 12.66
CA GLN A 74 10.09 -8.73 11.92
C GLN A 74 9.23 -7.60 12.46
N ILE A 75 7.90 -7.74 12.45
CA ILE A 75 7.01 -6.57 12.63
C ILE A 75 7.11 -6.01 14.05
N ALA A 76 7.17 -6.85 15.09
CA ALA A 76 7.34 -6.36 16.46
C ALA A 76 8.65 -5.59 16.65
N LYS A 77 9.74 -6.07 16.04
CA LYS A 77 11.06 -5.42 16.10
C LYS A 77 11.08 -4.09 15.34
N ILE A 78 10.41 -4.02 14.19
CA ILE A 78 10.24 -2.78 13.43
C ILE A 78 9.50 -1.74 14.28
N ARG A 79 8.42 -2.13 14.97
CA ARG A 79 7.69 -1.21 15.86
C ARG A 79 8.57 -0.70 17.00
N SER A 80 9.30 -1.59 17.68
CA SER A 80 10.25 -1.20 18.72
C SER A 80 11.34 -0.26 18.18
N TRP A 81 11.87 -0.54 16.98
CA TRP A 81 12.83 0.34 16.33
C TRP A 81 12.21 1.71 16.01
N ALA A 82 10.98 1.74 15.49
CA ALA A 82 10.28 2.97 15.13
C ALA A 82 10.00 3.84 16.36
N ASP A 83 9.58 3.24 17.48
CA ASP A 83 9.31 3.96 18.73
C ASP A 83 10.56 4.67 19.29
N VAL A 84 11.75 4.10 19.08
CA VAL A 84 13.01 4.69 19.53
C VAL A 84 13.53 5.75 18.54
N ASN A 85 13.39 5.52 17.24
CA ASN A 85 14.08 6.32 16.22
C ASN A 85 13.22 7.44 15.60
N LEU A 86 11.89 7.38 15.74
CA LEU A 86 10.98 8.39 15.18
C LEU A 86 10.49 9.35 16.26
N ALA A 87 11.13 10.51 16.35
CA ALA A 87 10.88 11.50 17.40
C ALA A 87 9.59 12.32 17.21
N ALA A 88 9.11 12.52 15.98
CA ALA A 88 7.97 13.38 15.69
C ALA A 88 6.97 12.68 14.73
N PRO A 89 5.80 12.24 15.23
CA PRO A 89 4.78 11.67 14.37
C PRO A 89 4.21 12.76 13.43
N ARG A 90 3.93 12.37 12.19
CA ARG A 90 3.12 13.16 11.26
C ARG A 90 1.76 12.46 11.10
N PRO A 91 0.66 13.20 10.90
CA PRO A 91 -0.65 12.59 10.73
C PRO A 91 -0.71 11.74 9.45
N THR A 92 0.00 12.16 8.40
CA THR A 92 0.01 11.49 7.11
C THR A 92 1.30 10.71 6.89
N MET A 93 1.18 9.48 6.38
CA MET A 93 2.28 8.77 5.75
C MET A 93 2.00 8.45 4.28
N PHE A 94 3.04 8.53 3.46
CA PHE A 94 3.03 8.23 2.03
C PHE A 94 3.87 6.97 1.78
N TYR A 95 3.32 6.02 1.03
CA TYR A 95 4.05 4.84 0.61
C TYR A 95 3.93 4.66 -0.91
N MET A 96 4.98 5.09 -1.60
CA MET A 96 5.08 5.00 -3.06
C MET A 96 5.66 3.65 -3.45
N PHE A 97 5.13 3.07 -4.54
CA PHE A 97 5.49 1.72 -5.00
C PHE A 97 5.19 0.64 -3.94
N SER A 98 4.12 0.83 -3.18
CA SER A 98 3.82 0.05 -1.99
C SER A 98 3.27 -1.35 -2.25
N GLY A 99 2.66 -1.58 -3.41
CA GLY A 99 1.64 -2.62 -3.54
C GLY A 99 0.58 -2.46 -2.42
N PRO A 100 -0.04 -3.56 -1.95
CA PRO A 100 -0.96 -3.52 -0.82
C PRO A 100 -0.26 -3.55 0.56
N ASP A 101 1.01 -3.16 0.69
CA ASP A 101 1.77 -3.35 1.94
C ASP A 101 1.40 -2.38 3.08
N PHE A 102 0.24 -2.62 3.69
CA PHE A 102 -0.17 -1.93 4.91
C PHE A 102 0.63 -2.38 6.14
N LEU A 103 1.12 -3.63 6.17
CA LEU A 103 1.83 -4.18 7.34
C LEU A 103 3.06 -3.34 7.70
N TYR A 104 3.93 -3.09 6.72
CA TYR A 104 5.15 -2.31 6.98
C TYR A 104 4.84 -0.81 7.14
N ALA A 105 3.82 -0.29 6.45
CA ALA A 105 3.35 1.08 6.67
C ALA A 105 2.92 1.31 8.13
N ASN A 106 2.09 0.42 8.67
CA ASN A 106 1.61 0.46 10.04
C ASN A 106 2.72 0.12 11.06
N ALA A 107 3.69 -0.73 10.70
CA ALA A 107 4.81 -1.07 11.59
C ALA A 107 5.78 0.11 11.78
N PHE A 108 6.19 0.77 10.69
CA PHE A 108 7.10 1.91 10.75
C PHE A 108 6.41 3.19 11.24
N TYR A 109 5.15 3.41 10.86
CA TYR A 109 4.42 4.64 11.14
C TYR A 109 3.06 4.36 11.81
N SER A 110 3.08 3.64 12.93
CA SER A 110 1.89 3.23 13.70
C SER A 110 1.05 4.41 14.24
N LYS A 111 1.68 5.58 14.38
CA LYS A 111 1.07 6.82 14.90
C LYS A 111 0.42 7.68 13.80
N ALA A 112 0.51 7.30 12.53
CA ALA A 112 -0.18 8.01 11.46
C ALA A 112 -1.70 7.81 11.55
N SER A 113 -2.47 8.86 11.32
CA SER A 113 -3.93 8.81 11.20
C SER A 113 -4.38 8.57 9.76
N THR A 114 -3.54 8.94 8.78
CA THR A 114 -3.81 8.83 7.36
C THR A 114 -2.65 8.11 6.66
N TYR A 115 -2.97 7.01 5.99
CA TYR A 115 -2.03 6.24 5.17
C TYR A 115 -2.41 6.42 3.71
N VAL A 116 -1.45 6.78 2.86
CA VAL A 116 -1.67 6.90 1.41
C VAL A 116 -0.68 6.01 0.68
N LEU A 117 -1.19 4.90 0.13
CA LEU A 117 -0.46 3.92 -0.65
C LEU A 117 -0.72 4.15 -2.14
N GLY A 118 0.34 4.10 -2.95
CA GLY A 118 0.27 4.31 -4.39
C GLY A 118 1.11 3.28 -5.14
N ALA A 119 0.46 2.48 -5.99
CA ALA A 119 1.13 1.44 -6.78
C ALA A 119 0.33 1.10 -8.06
N LEU A 120 0.86 0.24 -8.92
CA LEU A 120 0.22 -0.07 -10.22
C LEU A 120 -0.92 -1.08 -10.08
N GLU A 121 -0.97 -1.85 -9.00
CA GLU A 121 -1.89 -2.95 -8.86
C GLU A 121 -3.34 -2.44 -8.77
N PRO A 122 -4.29 -3.13 -9.42
CA PRO A 122 -5.68 -2.71 -9.41
C PRO A 122 -6.27 -2.87 -8.00
N VAL A 123 -7.22 -2.00 -7.65
CA VAL A 123 -7.96 -2.08 -6.38
C VAL A 123 -8.71 -3.42 -6.27
N GLY A 124 -9.37 -3.83 -7.36
CA GLY A 124 -10.22 -5.01 -7.39
C GLY A 124 -11.48 -4.88 -6.54
N ALA A 125 -12.09 -6.02 -6.21
CA ALA A 125 -13.30 -6.08 -5.39
C ALA A 125 -13.24 -7.26 -4.42
N VAL A 126 -13.95 -7.14 -3.31
CA VAL A 126 -14.16 -8.24 -2.37
C VAL A 126 -15.51 -8.88 -2.68
N PRO A 127 -15.57 -10.17 -3.09
CA PRO A 127 -16.84 -10.81 -3.40
C PRO A 127 -17.68 -11.00 -2.15
N ASP A 128 -19.01 -11.01 -2.33
CA ASP A 128 -19.94 -11.41 -1.28
C ASP A 128 -19.79 -12.91 -1.00
N LEU A 129 -19.09 -13.24 0.08
CA LEU A 129 -18.75 -14.61 0.47
C LEU A 129 -20.00 -15.47 0.74
N THR A 130 -21.14 -14.86 1.08
CA THR A 130 -22.41 -15.59 1.31
C THR A 130 -23.07 -16.03 0.02
N LYS A 131 -22.72 -15.40 -1.10
CA LYS A 131 -23.29 -15.66 -2.44
C LYS A 131 -22.38 -16.51 -3.31
N LEU A 132 -21.19 -16.87 -2.83
CA LEU A 132 -20.29 -17.72 -3.58
C LEU A 132 -20.85 -19.15 -3.71
N PRO A 133 -20.71 -19.80 -4.89
CA PRO A 133 -21.08 -21.19 -5.05
C PRO A 133 -20.35 -22.08 -4.03
N ARG A 134 -21.03 -23.15 -3.57
CA ARG A 134 -20.41 -24.16 -2.70
C ARG A 134 -19.15 -24.72 -3.37
N GLY A 135 -18.00 -24.64 -2.69
CA GLY A 135 -16.69 -25.03 -3.20
C GLY A 135 -15.84 -23.88 -3.76
N SER A 136 -16.41 -22.72 -4.11
CA SER A 136 -15.66 -21.55 -4.58
C SER A 136 -14.93 -20.79 -3.47
N VAL A 137 -15.38 -20.94 -2.22
CA VAL A 137 -14.73 -20.34 -1.03
C VAL A 137 -13.31 -20.87 -0.85
N GLY A 138 -13.07 -22.18 -1.03
CA GLY A 138 -11.72 -22.75 -0.93
C GLY A 138 -10.76 -22.18 -1.97
N ALA A 139 -11.22 -22.03 -3.22
CA ALA A 139 -10.41 -21.42 -4.28
C ALA A 139 -10.12 -19.94 -3.99
N ALA A 140 -11.10 -19.19 -3.48
CA ALA A 140 -10.93 -17.80 -3.04
C ALA A 140 -9.85 -17.68 -1.95
N LEU A 141 -9.90 -18.52 -0.91
CA LEU A 141 -8.92 -18.53 0.18
C LEU A 141 -7.51 -18.91 -0.32
N TYR A 142 -7.41 -19.92 -1.18
CA TYR A 142 -6.14 -20.34 -1.77
C TYR A 142 -5.45 -19.22 -2.57
N ASN A 143 -6.23 -18.40 -3.31
CA ASN A 143 -5.66 -17.26 -4.04
C ASN A 143 -5.11 -16.19 -3.08
N VAL A 144 -5.77 -15.97 -1.94
CA VAL A 144 -5.27 -15.06 -0.89
C VAL A 144 -3.97 -15.60 -0.30
N GLU A 145 -3.90 -16.89 0.03
CA GLU A 145 -2.67 -17.53 0.52
C GLU A 145 -1.50 -17.37 -0.46
N ARG A 146 -1.75 -17.65 -1.74
CA ARG A 146 -0.75 -17.55 -2.80
C ARG A 146 -0.24 -16.11 -2.97
N SER A 147 -1.15 -15.14 -3.02
CA SER A 147 -0.82 -13.72 -3.14
C SER A 147 0.03 -13.22 -1.96
N LEU A 148 -0.21 -13.75 -0.77
CA LEU A 148 0.49 -13.40 0.47
C LEU A 148 1.78 -14.22 0.69
N GLY A 149 2.00 -15.32 -0.02
CA GLY A 149 3.14 -16.20 0.22
C GLY A 149 4.49 -15.47 0.14
N SER A 150 4.64 -14.54 -0.81
CA SER A 150 5.89 -13.79 -0.99
C SER A 150 6.18 -12.80 0.14
N ILE A 151 5.23 -11.95 0.50
CA ILE A 151 5.38 -10.97 1.59
C ILE A 151 5.57 -11.66 2.96
N LEU A 152 4.85 -12.76 3.20
CA LEU A 152 4.96 -13.55 4.44
C LEU A 152 6.30 -14.28 4.55
N SER A 153 6.95 -14.62 3.43
CA SER A 153 8.23 -15.36 3.41
C SER A 153 9.45 -14.46 3.27
N PHE A 154 9.33 -13.35 2.54
CA PHE A 154 10.48 -12.59 2.02
C PHE A 154 10.46 -11.10 2.36
N SER A 155 9.52 -10.63 3.19
CA SER A 155 9.33 -9.19 3.49
C SER A 155 8.84 -8.35 2.30
N PHE A 156 8.79 -8.84 1.06
CA PHE A 156 8.33 -8.07 -0.11
C PHE A 156 7.47 -8.87 -1.07
N PHE A 157 6.67 -8.17 -1.87
CA PHE A 157 5.92 -8.77 -2.96
C PHE A 157 6.75 -8.87 -4.24
N ILE A 158 6.56 -9.95 -5.00
CA ILE A 158 7.19 -10.13 -6.31
C ILE A 158 6.24 -9.63 -7.40
N THR A 159 6.59 -8.55 -8.10
CA THR A 159 5.72 -7.86 -9.09
C THR A 159 5.16 -8.80 -10.17
N LYS A 160 5.99 -9.71 -10.71
CA LYS A 160 5.54 -10.70 -11.72
C LYS A 160 4.45 -11.63 -11.16
N GLN A 161 4.60 -12.02 -9.88
CA GLN A 161 3.67 -12.89 -9.20
C GLN A 161 2.39 -12.14 -8.83
N MET A 162 2.50 -10.88 -8.37
CA MET A 162 1.34 -10.01 -8.14
C MET A 162 0.49 -9.81 -9.41
N LYS A 163 1.11 -9.62 -10.57
CA LYS A 163 0.38 -9.47 -11.83
C LYS A 163 -0.48 -10.70 -12.17
N VAL A 164 -0.06 -11.89 -11.77
CA VAL A 164 -0.83 -13.12 -11.98
C VAL A 164 -1.86 -13.29 -10.87
N ASP A 165 -1.43 -13.16 -9.62
CA ASP A 165 -2.22 -13.51 -8.45
C ASP A 165 -3.35 -12.48 -8.20
N LEU A 166 -3.16 -11.20 -8.54
CA LEU A 166 -4.18 -10.15 -8.37
C LEU A 166 -5.14 -9.99 -9.56
N HIS A 167 -4.89 -10.68 -10.69
CA HIS A 167 -5.73 -10.63 -11.88
C HIS A 167 -6.53 -11.93 -12.10
N THR A 168 -6.31 -12.96 -11.30
CA THR A 168 -6.97 -14.26 -11.46
C THR A 168 -8.14 -14.42 -10.48
N ASN A 169 -9.25 -14.99 -10.98
CA ASN A 169 -10.40 -15.48 -10.19
C ASN A 169 -11.30 -14.41 -9.52
N GLN A 170 -12.23 -14.87 -8.66
CA GLN A 170 -13.32 -14.09 -8.04
C GLN A 170 -12.87 -13.18 -6.89
N VAL A 171 -11.69 -13.41 -6.32
CA VAL A 171 -11.03 -12.53 -5.35
C VAL A 171 -9.84 -11.91 -6.05
N ASN A 172 -9.97 -10.64 -6.46
CA ASN A 172 -8.98 -9.96 -7.29
C ASN A 172 -8.58 -8.60 -6.72
N GLY A 173 -7.42 -8.11 -7.15
CA GLY A 173 -6.87 -6.81 -6.77
C GLY A 173 -6.36 -6.73 -5.32
N THR A 174 -5.97 -5.52 -4.93
CA THR A 174 -5.32 -5.24 -3.64
C THR A 174 -6.27 -5.21 -2.46
N LEU A 175 -7.57 -4.94 -2.66
CA LEU A 175 -8.52 -4.75 -1.58
C LEU A 175 -8.68 -5.97 -0.64
N PRO A 176 -8.83 -7.22 -1.16
CA PRO A 176 -8.82 -8.41 -0.30
C PRO A 176 -7.53 -8.56 0.52
N ILE A 177 -6.39 -8.19 -0.03
CA ILE A 177 -5.09 -8.27 0.64
C ILE A 177 -4.99 -7.22 1.75
N LEU A 178 -5.45 -6.00 1.48
CA LEU A 178 -5.55 -4.93 2.48
C LEU A 178 -6.48 -5.32 3.64
N TYR A 179 -7.59 -6.00 3.36
CA TYR A 179 -8.48 -6.56 4.39
C TYR A 179 -7.73 -7.50 5.32
N VAL A 180 -6.99 -8.46 4.75
CA VAL A 180 -6.19 -9.39 5.56
C VAL A 180 -5.17 -8.65 6.42
N PHE A 181 -4.41 -7.72 5.85
CA PHE A 181 -3.39 -7.00 6.60
C PHE A 181 -3.94 -6.11 7.71
N LEU A 182 -5.07 -5.44 7.48
CA LEU A 182 -5.75 -4.68 8.52
C LEU A 182 -6.18 -5.60 9.68
N ALA A 183 -6.89 -6.68 9.38
CA ALA A 183 -7.36 -7.64 10.38
C ALA A 183 -6.20 -8.28 11.16
N ARG A 184 -5.17 -8.77 10.47
CA ARG A 184 -3.98 -9.38 11.09
C ARG A 184 -3.09 -8.39 11.84
N SER A 185 -3.23 -7.09 11.59
CA SER A 185 -2.60 -6.02 12.37
C SER A 185 -3.45 -5.56 13.57
N GLY A 186 -4.51 -6.30 13.91
CA GLY A 186 -5.41 -5.96 15.01
C GLY A 186 -6.27 -4.72 14.74
N LYS A 187 -6.54 -4.41 13.47
CA LYS A 187 -7.42 -3.30 13.08
C LYS A 187 -8.82 -3.81 12.77
N THR A 188 -9.81 -3.00 13.12
CA THR A 188 -11.22 -3.24 12.78
C THR A 188 -11.64 -2.33 11.65
N ILE A 189 -12.15 -2.90 10.56
CA ILE A 189 -12.62 -2.13 9.40
C ILE A 189 -14.03 -1.57 9.70
N ARG A 190 -14.19 -0.25 9.55
CA ARG A 190 -15.46 0.44 9.80
C ARG A 190 -16.22 0.72 8.51
N ASN A 191 -15.51 1.17 7.49
CA ASN A 191 -16.11 1.50 6.21
C ASN A 191 -15.12 1.31 5.06
N VAL A 192 -15.64 0.96 3.88
CA VAL A 192 -14.87 0.83 2.65
C VAL A 192 -15.64 1.48 1.53
N GLU A 193 -15.01 2.44 0.86
CA GLU A 193 -15.62 3.22 -0.21
C GLU A 193 -14.69 3.24 -1.42
N MET A 194 -15.25 2.93 -2.59
CA MET A 194 -14.54 3.08 -3.85
C MET A 194 -14.46 4.56 -4.20
N VAL A 195 -13.25 5.04 -4.46
CA VAL A 195 -12.99 6.46 -4.73
C VAL A 195 -12.23 6.62 -6.03
N ALA A 196 -12.26 7.82 -6.60
CA ALA A 196 -11.41 8.18 -7.73
C ALA A 196 -10.86 9.59 -7.57
N LEU A 197 -9.65 9.84 -8.07
CA LEU A 197 -9.10 11.18 -8.17
C LEU A 197 -9.29 11.71 -9.58
N ASP A 198 -9.74 12.95 -9.70
CA ASP A 198 -9.63 13.69 -10.97
C ASP A 198 -8.18 14.14 -11.23
N ASN A 199 -7.94 14.79 -12.37
CA ASN A 199 -6.60 15.28 -12.75
C ASN A 199 -6.09 16.48 -11.92
N LYS A 200 -6.92 17.04 -11.04
CA LYS A 200 -6.56 18.09 -10.08
C LYS A 200 -6.30 17.54 -8.68
N GLY A 201 -6.55 16.24 -8.45
CA GLY A 201 -6.40 15.59 -7.15
C GLY A 201 -7.66 15.69 -6.27
N GLY A 202 -8.79 16.13 -6.83
CA GLY A 202 -10.08 16.11 -6.15
C GLY A 202 -10.60 14.68 -6.02
N ILE A 203 -11.17 14.33 -4.87
CA ILE A 203 -11.74 13.00 -4.59
C ILE A 203 -13.22 12.94 -5.03
N HIS A 204 -13.57 11.87 -5.72
CA HIS A 204 -14.90 11.58 -6.26
C HIS A 204 -15.38 10.23 -5.71
N VAL A 205 -16.66 10.14 -5.38
CA VAL A 205 -17.29 8.95 -4.76
C VAL A 205 -18.56 8.55 -5.51
N GLY A 206 -18.95 7.28 -5.42
CA GLY A 206 -20.19 6.80 -6.04
C GLY A 206 -20.20 6.95 -7.57
N ASN A 207 -21.23 7.63 -8.10
CA ASN A 207 -21.50 7.75 -9.54
C ASN A 207 -20.89 9.01 -10.19
N ASP A 208 -20.04 9.74 -9.46
CA ASP A 208 -19.35 10.91 -9.98
C ASP A 208 -18.51 10.54 -11.22
N ASN A 209 -18.41 11.47 -12.18
CA ASN A 209 -17.55 11.31 -13.36
C ASN A 209 -16.21 12.04 -13.15
N PRO A 210 -15.16 11.37 -12.65
CA PRO A 210 -13.85 11.98 -12.39
C PRO A 210 -13.04 12.29 -13.66
N GLY A 211 -13.59 12.03 -14.85
CA GLY A 211 -12.94 12.26 -16.13
C GLY A 211 -12.08 11.09 -16.63
N PRO A 212 -11.49 11.22 -17.84
CA PRO A 212 -10.85 10.11 -18.55
C PRO A 212 -9.52 9.63 -17.94
N ASN A 213 -8.82 10.48 -17.19
CA ASN A 213 -7.54 10.16 -16.55
C ASN A 213 -7.68 9.91 -15.05
N ALA A 214 -8.86 9.48 -14.62
CA ALA A 214 -9.16 9.31 -13.22
C ALA A 214 -8.32 8.19 -12.58
N THR A 215 -7.71 8.50 -11.44
CA THR A 215 -6.97 7.52 -10.66
C THR A 215 -7.93 6.77 -9.75
N ARG A 216 -8.13 5.48 -9.99
CA ARG A 216 -9.05 4.66 -9.18
C ARG A 216 -8.39 4.24 -7.87
N GLY A 217 -9.16 4.24 -6.80
CA GLY A 217 -8.69 3.88 -5.48
C GLY A 217 -9.79 3.38 -4.56
N VAL A 218 -9.41 3.17 -3.31
CA VAL A 218 -10.30 2.83 -2.21
C VAL A 218 -9.93 3.63 -0.98
N ARG A 219 -10.95 4.08 -0.25
CA ARG A 219 -10.83 4.67 1.07
C ARG A 219 -11.35 3.68 2.10
N ILE A 220 -10.48 3.25 3.01
CA ILE A 220 -10.80 2.34 4.11
C ILE A 220 -10.70 3.11 5.42
N THR A 221 -11.80 3.21 6.14
CA THR A 221 -11.84 3.74 7.50
C THR A 221 -11.74 2.58 8.48
N PHE A 222 -10.80 2.65 9.42
CA PHE A 222 -10.54 1.58 10.39
C PHE A 222 -10.18 2.15 11.76
N ALA A 223 -10.16 1.31 12.78
CA ALA A 223 -9.70 1.66 14.13
C ALA A 223 -8.77 0.59 14.69
N GLY A 224 -7.85 0.98 15.57
CA GLY A 224 -7.06 0.06 16.39
C GLY A 224 -7.77 -0.27 17.71
N SER A 225 -7.06 -0.96 18.60
CA SER A 225 -7.52 -1.21 19.97
C SER A 225 -7.70 0.06 20.80
N ASP A 226 -7.07 1.16 20.40
CA ASP A 226 -7.24 2.48 20.99
C ASP A 226 -8.56 3.17 20.60
N GLY A 227 -9.31 2.60 19.65
CA GLY A 227 -10.57 3.17 19.17
C GLY A 227 -10.41 4.36 18.24
N GLU A 228 -9.19 4.88 18.06
CA GLU A 228 -8.90 6.04 17.22
C GLU A 228 -9.15 5.72 15.75
N VAL A 229 -9.97 6.56 15.11
CA VAL A 229 -10.36 6.41 13.71
C VAL A 229 -9.19 6.83 12.81
N ARG A 230 -8.86 5.95 11.86
CA ARG A 230 -7.78 6.12 10.89
C ARG A 230 -8.29 5.85 9.49
N THR A 231 -7.59 6.39 8.51
CA THR A 231 -7.92 6.25 7.10
C THR A 231 -6.76 5.67 6.32
N LEU A 232 -7.02 4.65 5.51
CA LEU A 232 -6.12 4.13 4.50
C LEU A 232 -6.69 4.44 3.12
N TYR A 233 -5.92 5.18 2.33
CA TYR A 233 -6.12 5.35 0.91
C TYR A 233 -5.17 4.42 0.16
N TYR A 234 -5.71 3.67 -0.80
CA TYR A 234 -4.91 2.97 -1.80
C TYR A 234 -5.34 3.42 -3.19
N PHE A 235 -4.40 3.87 -4.00
CA PHE A 235 -4.64 4.29 -5.39
C PHE A 235 -3.84 3.47 -6.38
N SER A 236 -4.52 2.97 -7.41
CA SER A 236 -3.89 2.34 -8.57
C SER A 236 -3.43 3.45 -9.52
N THR A 237 -2.13 3.72 -9.55
CA THR A 237 -1.54 4.85 -10.26
C THR A 237 -0.18 4.49 -10.85
N ASP A 238 0.09 5.01 -12.05
CA ASP A 238 1.44 5.01 -12.62
C ASP A 238 2.25 6.17 -12.04
N LEU A 239 3.37 5.85 -11.39
CA LEU A 239 4.29 6.81 -10.80
C LEU A 239 5.47 7.15 -11.71
N SER A 240 5.49 6.63 -12.95
CA SER A 240 6.40 7.11 -13.98
C SER A 240 6.23 8.61 -14.19
N ASN A 241 7.23 9.25 -14.76
CA ASN A 241 7.20 10.67 -15.09
C ASN A 241 5.95 11.05 -15.92
N GLN A 242 5.53 10.20 -16.85
CA GLN A 242 4.32 10.44 -17.64
C GLN A 242 3.07 10.30 -16.77
N GLY A 243 2.94 9.20 -16.03
CA GLY A 243 1.79 8.93 -15.16
C GLY A 243 1.62 9.99 -14.07
N ALA A 244 2.69 10.26 -13.32
CA ALA A 244 2.70 11.21 -12.20
C ALA A 244 2.36 12.66 -12.61
N ARG A 245 2.58 13.04 -13.87
CA ARG A 245 2.15 14.35 -14.40
C ARG A 245 0.71 14.35 -14.92
N ALA A 246 0.26 13.21 -15.43
CA ALA A 246 -1.07 13.07 -16.04
C ALA A 246 -2.17 12.88 -15.00
N THR A 247 -1.87 12.22 -13.88
CA THR A 247 -2.83 11.94 -12.80
C THR A 247 -2.87 13.04 -11.74
N GLY A 248 -3.95 13.08 -10.96
CA GLY A 248 -4.06 13.97 -9.79
C GLY A 248 -3.48 13.40 -8.50
N PHE A 249 -2.82 12.23 -8.54
CA PHE A 249 -2.41 11.52 -7.33
C PHE A 249 -1.42 12.30 -6.46
N LEU A 250 -0.37 12.88 -7.05
CA LEU A 250 0.59 13.69 -6.27
C LEU A 250 -0.04 14.98 -5.75
N LYS A 251 -0.95 15.60 -6.51
CA LYS A 251 -1.72 16.78 -6.08
C LYS A 251 -2.62 16.48 -4.88
N PHE A 252 -3.28 15.31 -4.89
CA PHE A 252 -4.03 14.82 -3.74
C PHE A 252 -3.10 14.65 -2.52
N CYS A 253 -1.95 14.01 -2.69
CA CYS A 253 -0.98 13.83 -1.62
C CYS A 253 -0.46 15.17 -1.06
N GLU A 254 -0.29 16.21 -1.88
CA GLU A 254 0.12 17.56 -1.43
C GLU A 254 -0.88 18.16 -0.44
N THR A 255 -2.18 17.91 -0.61
CA THR A 255 -3.21 18.40 0.34
C THR A 255 -3.10 17.79 1.73
N LEU A 256 -2.35 16.69 1.87
CA LEU A 256 -2.14 15.96 3.11
C LEU A 256 -0.72 16.14 3.68
N GLY A 257 0.13 16.90 2.98
CA GLY A 257 1.56 17.07 3.28
C GLY A 257 1.88 18.32 4.12
N PRO A 258 3.12 18.41 4.64
CA PRO A 258 4.17 17.41 4.57
C PRO A 258 3.92 16.21 5.49
N GLY A 259 4.27 15.01 5.00
CA GLY A 259 4.06 13.73 5.70
C GLY A 259 5.35 12.95 5.94
N ASN A 260 5.25 11.72 6.42
CA ASN A 260 6.37 10.79 6.49
C ASN A 260 6.32 9.81 5.31
N SER A 261 7.45 9.42 4.75
CA SER A 261 7.48 8.53 3.58
C SER A 261 8.17 7.20 3.87
N LEU A 262 7.68 6.15 3.22
CA LEU A 262 8.27 4.82 3.19
C LEU A 262 8.57 4.43 1.73
N LEU A 263 9.75 3.86 1.49
CA LEU A 263 10.15 3.27 0.22
C LEU A 263 10.80 1.93 0.51
N LYS A 264 10.23 0.84 0.03
CA LYS A 264 10.74 -0.49 0.39
C LYS A 264 10.53 -1.44 -0.77
N SER A 265 11.62 -2.05 -1.23
CA SER A 265 11.62 -2.95 -2.39
C SER A 265 11.04 -2.29 -3.64
N ALA A 266 11.37 -1.02 -3.87
CA ALA A 266 10.84 -0.16 -4.92
C ALA A 266 11.47 -0.40 -6.30
N SER A 267 12.00 -1.60 -6.55
CA SER A 267 12.63 -2.02 -7.82
C SER A 267 13.69 -1.06 -8.38
N TYR A 268 14.34 -0.28 -7.50
CA TYR A 268 15.31 0.76 -7.88
C TYR A 268 14.75 1.78 -8.89
N LEU A 269 13.41 1.96 -8.96
CA LEU A 269 12.77 2.82 -9.94
C LEU A 269 13.22 4.27 -9.79
N LEU A 270 13.40 4.73 -8.56
CA LEU A 270 13.84 6.09 -8.21
C LEU A 270 15.31 6.38 -8.57
N HIS A 271 16.07 5.35 -8.97
CA HIS A 271 17.41 5.51 -9.56
C HIS A 271 17.34 5.94 -11.03
N SER A 272 16.21 5.73 -11.70
CA SER A 272 16.03 6.03 -13.12
C SER A 272 15.56 7.47 -13.37
N GLY A 273 15.94 8.02 -14.53
CA GLY A 273 15.42 9.30 -15.03
C GLY A 273 13.93 9.29 -15.35
N ASN A 274 13.28 8.12 -15.39
CA ASN A 274 11.84 8.00 -15.65
C ASN A 274 10.96 8.22 -14.42
N PHE A 275 11.54 8.42 -13.22
CA PHE A 275 10.79 8.57 -11.96
C PHE A 275 11.23 9.82 -11.18
N THR A 276 11.76 10.83 -11.88
CA THR A 276 12.23 12.05 -11.23
C THR A 276 11.10 12.85 -10.58
N VAL A 277 9.89 12.89 -11.15
CA VAL A 277 8.78 13.66 -10.55
C VAL A 277 8.41 13.17 -9.18
N VAL A 278 8.15 11.87 -9.04
CA VAL A 278 7.80 11.30 -7.73
C VAL A 278 8.98 11.37 -6.76
N ARG A 279 10.22 11.21 -7.25
CA ARG A 279 11.43 11.38 -6.42
C ARG A 279 11.54 12.79 -5.85
N ASP A 280 11.44 13.79 -6.71
CA ASP A 280 11.61 15.19 -6.33
C ASP A 280 10.44 15.63 -5.44
N TRP A 281 9.23 15.13 -5.72
CA TRP A 281 8.06 15.31 -4.86
C TRP A 281 8.27 14.73 -3.46
N LEU A 282 8.78 13.51 -3.33
CA LEU A 282 9.10 12.90 -2.03
C LEU A 282 10.14 13.73 -1.27
N LEU A 283 11.20 14.17 -1.96
CA LEU A 283 12.24 15.03 -1.41
C LEU A 283 11.75 16.44 -1.06
N ALA A 284 10.60 16.88 -1.56
CA ALA A 284 9.99 18.16 -1.21
C ALA A 284 8.94 18.04 -0.09
N ASN A 285 8.16 16.95 -0.08
CA ASN A 285 6.95 16.83 0.75
C ASN A 285 7.09 15.87 1.96
N SER A 286 8.29 15.31 2.18
CA SER A 286 8.53 14.41 3.32
C SER A 286 9.28 15.08 4.46
N ALA A 287 8.85 14.85 5.71
CA ALA A 287 9.58 15.17 6.92
C ALA A 287 10.62 14.09 7.26
N THR A 288 10.25 12.83 7.09
CA THR A 288 11.17 11.68 7.12
C THR A 288 10.98 10.80 5.89
N ILE A 289 12.06 10.15 5.46
CA ILE A 289 12.00 9.08 4.45
C ILE A 289 12.73 7.87 5.05
N ILE A 290 12.00 6.78 5.25
CA ILE A 290 12.57 5.48 5.60
C ILE A 290 12.69 4.67 4.31
N GLN A 291 13.87 4.14 4.02
CA GLN A 291 14.07 3.35 2.81
C GLN A 291 15.08 2.21 2.93
N ASP A 292 14.92 1.16 2.14
CA ASP A 292 16.04 0.30 1.75
C ASP A 292 16.79 0.92 0.55
N ASP A 293 17.91 0.31 0.14
CA ASP A 293 18.78 0.83 -0.92
C ASP A 293 18.11 0.90 -2.31
N SER A 294 16.95 0.26 -2.46
CA SER A 294 16.10 0.36 -3.65
C SER A 294 15.32 1.70 -3.76
N GLY A 295 15.33 2.53 -2.71
CA GLY A 295 14.69 3.85 -2.66
C GLY A 295 15.45 4.94 -3.42
N ILE A 296 15.40 6.18 -2.91
CA ILE A 296 16.05 7.34 -3.52
C ILE A 296 17.58 7.21 -3.39
N PRO A 297 18.35 7.37 -4.48
CA PRO A 297 19.81 7.37 -4.39
C PRO A 297 20.33 8.47 -3.46
N LEU A 298 21.38 8.19 -2.69
CA LEU A 298 21.93 9.14 -1.72
C LEU A 298 22.39 10.45 -2.39
N ALA A 299 22.88 10.35 -3.62
CA ALA A 299 23.32 11.51 -4.42
C ALA A 299 22.20 12.50 -4.77
N ASN A 300 20.93 12.09 -4.69
CA ASN A 300 19.79 12.98 -4.96
C ASN A 300 19.35 13.78 -3.74
N TYR A 301 19.81 13.44 -2.54
CA TYR A 301 19.51 14.22 -1.35
C TYR A 301 20.44 15.43 -1.23
N SER A 302 19.87 16.58 -0.87
CA SER A 302 20.65 17.75 -0.48
C SER A 302 21.19 17.58 0.94
N ALA A 303 22.51 17.53 1.10
CA ALA A 303 23.18 17.45 2.41
C ALA A 303 22.88 18.67 3.31
N LYS A 304 22.43 19.79 2.74
CA LYS A 304 21.98 20.97 3.50
C LYS A 304 20.61 20.76 4.13
N GLN A 305 19.74 19.95 3.51
CA GLN A 305 18.34 19.77 3.91
C GLN A 305 18.09 18.46 4.64
N TRP A 306 19.02 17.49 4.57
CA TRP A 306 18.80 16.15 5.10
C TRP A 306 19.92 15.70 6.05
N ARG A 307 19.52 14.88 7.03
CA ARG A 307 20.40 14.11 7.92
C ARG A 307 20.11 12.63 7.75
N PHE A 308 21.15 11.82 7.80
CA PHE A 308 21.10 10.41 7.47
C PHE A 308 21.47 9.56 8.68
N PHE A 309 20.62 8.60 9.00
CA PHE A 309 20.81 7.64 10.08
C PHE A 309 20.76 6.24 9.46
N PRO A 310 21.92 5.62 9.21
CA PRO A 310 22.00 4.29 8.59
C PRO A 310 21.89 3.17 9.64
N PHE A 311 21.15 2.13 9.28
CA PHE A 311 20.86 0.98 10.13
C PHE A 311 21.03 -0.34 9.37
N GLY A 312 21.70 -1.31 9.96
CA GLY A 312 21.98 -2.61 9.37
C GLY A 312 23.25 -2.62 8.52
N ARG A 313 23.24 -3.40 7.44
CA ARG A 313 24.41 -3.65 6.60
C ARG A 313 24.08 -3.47 5.13
N TYR A 314 24.83 -2.61 4.44
CA TYR A 314 24.72 -2.49 3.00
C TYR A 314 25.62 -3.51 2.30
N LEU A 315 25.01 -4.53 1.71
CA LEU A 315 25.68 -5.56 0.90
C LEU A 315 25.60 -5.29 -0.61
N GLY A 316 24.98 -4.16 -0.99
CA GLY A 316 24.66 -3.85 -2.36
C GLY A 316 23.38 -4.53 -2.88
N PRO A 317 22.97 -4.16 -4.11
CA PRO A 317 21.79 -4.73 -4.75
C PRO A 317 21.85 -6.25 -4.90
N ILE A 318 20.68 -6.87 -5.02
CA ILE A 318 20.58 -8.26 -5.47
C ILE A 318 20.90 -8.37 -6.97
N SER A 319 21.18 -9.59 -7.45
CA SER A 319 21.58 -9.88 -8.83
C SER A 319 20.62 -9.37 -9.91
N GLU A 320 19.36 -9.21 -9.56
CA GLU A 320 18.26 -8.77 -10.41
C GLU A 320 18.36 -7.27 -10.74
N PHE A 321 19.15 -6.51 -9.97
CA PHE A 321 19.34 -5.06 -10.15
C PHE A 321 20.83 -4.71 -10.31
N PRO A 322 21.50 -5.19 -11.37
CA PRO A 322 22.91 -4.91 -11.59
C PRO A 322 23.15 -3.42 -11.82
N GLY A 323 24.31 -2.92 -11.40
CA GLY A 323 24.73 -1.53 -11.61
C GLY A 323 24.03 -0.50 -10.71
N ARG A 324 23.30 -0.93 -9.66
CA ARG A 324 22.66 -0.04 -8.67
C ARG A 324 23.46 0.14 -7.38
N TYR A 325 24.70 -0.35 -7.36
CA TYR A 325 25.60 -0.17 -6.23
C TYR A 325 25.95 1.32 -6.04
N GLN A 326 26.00 1.77 -4.79
CA GLN A 326 26.28 3.16 -4.42
C GLN A 326 27.47 3.21 -3.45
N GLU A 327 28.63 3.68 -3.92
CA GLU A 327 29.85 3.77 -3.10
C GLU A 327 29.65 4.62 -1.84
N ARG A 328 29.08 5.82 -2.00
CA ARG A 328 28.77 6.72 -0.86
C ARG A 328 27.76 6.13 0.12
N TYR A 329 26.87 5.26 -0.36
CA TYR A 329 25.93 4.55 0.52
C TYR A 329 26.68 3.48 1.32
N ALA A 330 27.63 2.77 0.72
CA ALA A 330 28.50 1.84 1.45
C ALA A 330 29.34 2.55 2.52
N GLU A 331 29.93 3.71 2.19
CA GLU A 331 30.67 4.55 3.14
C GLU A 331 29.80 4.96 4.33
N LEU A 332 28.57 5.44 4.05
CA LEU A 332 27.60 5.82 5.08
C LEU A 332 27.31 4.66 6.05
N PHE A 333 27.21 3.43 5.54
CA PHE A 333 26.87 2.24 6.32
C PHE A 333 28.05 1.64 7.09
N THR A 334 29.28 2.12 6.93
CA THR A 334 30.43 1.69 7.75
C THR A 334 30.26 2.00 9.23
N ARG A 335 29.41 2.98 9.56
CA ARG A 335 29.08 3.42 10.93
C ARG A 335 27.62 3.14 11.29
N ALA A 336 26.94 2.25 10.55
CA ALA A 336 25.54 1.94 10.78
C ALA A 336 25.33 1.22 12.11
N GLN A 337 24.25 1.55 12.80
CA GLN A 337 23.80 0.77 13.95
C GLN A 337 23.20 -0.56 13.46
N PRO A 338 23.47 -1.69 14.11
CA PRO A 338 22.89 -2.96 13.68
C PRO A 338 21.35 -2.96 13.83
N ILE A 339 20.68 -3.76 13.00
CA ILE A 339 19.27 -4.13 13.16
C ILE A 339 19.15 -5.64 13.19
N ASP A 340 18.12 -6.12 13.87
CA ASP A 340 17.86 -7.54 14.11
C ASP A 340 16.55 -8.01 13.45
N PHE A 341 16.05 -7.22 12.49
CA PHE A 341 14.91 -7.53 11.63
C PHE A 341 15.29 -7.43 10.15
N GLY A 342 14.53 -8.17 9.33
CA GLY A 342 14.66 -8.18 7.88
C GLY A 342 13.81 -7.12 7.19
N VAL A 343 14.32 -6.44 6.18
CA VAL A 343 13.57 -5.50 5.32
C VAL A 343 14.19 -5.39 3.92
N GLY A 344 13.37 -5.02 2.93
CA GLY A 344 13.82 -4.77 1.56
C GLY A 344 14.17 -6.06 0.80
N TYR A 345 14.92 -5.94 -0.30
CA TYR A 345 15.33 -7.11 -1.08
C TYR A 345 16.32 -8.03 -0.34
N ARG A 346 17.16 -7.46 0.53
CA ARG A 346 18.10 -8.18 1.40
C ARG A 346 17.46 -8.51 2.75
N TRP A 347 16.26 -9.09 2.74
CA TRP A 347 15.42 -9.31 3.93
C TRP A 347 15.97 -10.32 4.95
N ARG A 348 17.04 -11.05 4.65
CA ARG A 348 17.62 -11.99 5.61
C ARG A 348 18.19 -11.23 6.81
N MET A 349 18.07 -11.85 7.99
CA MET A 349 18.59 -11.29 9.22
C MET A 349 20.08 -10.95 9.05
N HIS A 350 20.48 -9.74 9.47
CA HIS A 350 21.84 -9.19 9.35
C HIS A 350 22.34 -8.88 7.92
N GLU A 351 21.51 -9.05 6.90
CA GLU A 351 21.82 -8.63 5.52
C GLU A 351 21.09 -7.35 5.10
N SER A 352 20.06 -6.96 5.86
CA SER A 352 19.21 -5.81 5.54
C SER A 352 19.91 -4.48 5.81
N ASN A 353 19.55 -3.49 4.99
CA ASN A 353 19.92 -2.09 5.18
C ASN A 353 18.64 -1.26 5.28
N LEU A 354 18.67 -0.25 6.15
CA LEU A 354 17.58 0.70 6.33
C LEU A 354 18.21 2.08 6.54
N LEU A 355 17.78 3.05 5.76
CA LEU A 355 18.18 4.44 5.90
C LEU A 355 17.00 5.27 6.38
N LEU A 356 17.14 5.87 7.56
CA LEU A 356 16.25 6.94 8.01
C LEU A 356 16.86 8.28 7.60
N SER A 357 16.18 8.97 6.68
CA SER A 357 16.52 10.33 6.28
C SER A 357 15.57 11.29 6.98
N VAL A 358 16.09 12.27 7.70
CA VAL A 358 15.31 13.27 8.45
C VAL A 358 15.59 14.65 7.88
N ARG A 359 14.53 15.40 7.55
CA ARG A 359 14.67 16.77 7.07
C ARG A 359 15.14 17.69 8.20
N VAL A 360 16.10 18.55 7.90
CA VAL A 360 16.56 19.61 8.80
C VAL A 360 15.47 20.69 8.93
N PRO A 361 14.99 21.00 10.14
CA PRO A 361 14.01 22.06 10.35
C PRO A 361 14.47 23.41 9.78
N GLY A 362 13.55 24.16 9.15
CA GLY A 362 13.83 25.50 8.60
C GLY A 362 14.61 25.51 7.28
N SER A 363 14.89 24.35 6.68
CA SER A 363 15.54 24.25 5.37
C SER A 363 14.56 24.23 4.18
N GLU A 364 13.31 24.61 4.43
CA GLU A 364 12.24 24.69 3.45
C GLU A 364 12.50 25.85 2.48
N THR A 365 12.74 25.53 1.22
CA THR A 365 12.58 26.52 0.15
C THR A 365 11.09 26.76 -0.03
N ALA A 366 10.63 27.98 0.26
CA ALA A 366 9.32 28.44 -0.15
C ALA A 366 9.13 28.16 -1.65
N PRO A 367 7.96 27.69 -2.11
CA PRO A 367 7.70 27.59 -3.53
C PRO A 367 7.90 28.99 -4.14
N ALA A 368 8.80 29.09 -5.12
CA ALA A 368 9.05 30.33 -5.81
C ALA A 368 7.72 30.82 -6.41
N PRO A 369 7.30 32.08 -6.17
CA PRO A 369 6.18 32.63 -6.90
C PRO A 369 6.52 32.57 -8.39
N GLU A 370 5.57 32.10 -9.20
CA GLU A 370 5.67 32.14 -10.66
C GLU A 370 5.95 33.58 -11.08
N THR A 371 7.22 33.89 -11.32
CA THR A 371 7.62 35.14 -11.96
C THR A 371 7.12 35.04 -13.39
N VAL A 372 6.02 35.74 -13.64
CA VAL A 372 5.51 36.08 -14.97
C VAL A 372 6.65 36.77 -15.71
N SER A 373 7.41 36.03 -16.51
CA SER A 373 8.47 36.62 -17.32
C SER A 373 7.82 37.30 -18.51
N SER A 374 7.89 38.63 -18.47
CA SER A 374 7.68 39.54 -19.59
C SER A 374 8.31 39.02 -20.88
N THR A 375 7.57 39.18 -21.96
CA THR A 375 7.92 38.89 -23.35
C THR A 375 9.11 39.72 -23.85
N GLU A 376 10.10 39.05 -24.46
CA GLU A 376 11.05 39.62 -25.44
C GLU A 376 11.14 38.71 -26.68
N PRO A 377 11.54 39.23 -27.86
CA PRO A 377 11.06 38.73 -29.16
C PRO A 377 11.90 37.60 -29.77
N ALA A 378 11.26 36.83 -30.64
CA ALA A 378 11.81 35.65 -31.31
C ALA A 378 13.03 35.95 -32.23
N PRO A 379 14.04 35.04 -32.29
CA PRO A 379 15.17 35.18 -33.20
C PRO A 379 14.84 34.67 -34.62
N LYS A 380 15.41 35.35 -35.63
CA LYS A 380 15.26 35.08 -37.08
C LYS A 380 15.85 33.72 -37.52
N PRO A 381 15.30 33.08 -38.59
CA PRO A 381 15.71 31.75 -39.02
C PRO A 381 17.04 31.73 -39.78
N ARG A 382 17.88 30.70 -39.53
CA ARG A 382 19.10 30.38 -40.30
C ARG A 382 18.88 29.27 -41.34
N PRO A 383 19.64 29.26 -42.46
CA PRO A 383 19.37 28.42 -43.63
C PRO A 383 19.75 26.94 -43.46
N LYS A 384 18.99 26.06 -44.12
CA LYS A 384 19.10 24.59 -44.10
C LYS A 384 20.34 24.08 -44.85
N ARG A 385 21.09 23.15 -44.25
CA ARG A 385 22.12 22.33 -44.94
C ARG A 385 21.55 20.97 -45.39
N PRO A 386 22.01 20.39 -46.51
CA PRO A 386 21.45 19.14 -47.08
C PRO A 386 21.83 17.90 -46.27
N ARG A 387 20.93 16.90 -46.30
CA ARG A 387 21.02 15.63 -45.56
C ARG A 387 21.81 14.58 -46.38
N PRO A 388 22.75 13.81 -45.80
CA PRO A 388 23.41 12.69 -46.50
C PRO A 388 22.49 11.47 -46.67
N PRO A 389 22.75 10.58 -47.65
CA PRO A 389 21.88 9.46 -48.00
C PRO A 389 21.87 8.32 -46.98
N GLU A 390 20.76 7.59 -47.03
CA GLU A 390 20.26 6.59 -46.08
C GLU A 390 21.01 5.25 -46.17
N SER A 391 21.36 4.65 -45.01
CA SER A 391 21.95 3.31 -44.94
C SER A 391 20.87 2.24 -44.73
N VAL A 392 20.96 1.19 -45.54
CA VAL A 392 20.06 0.01 -45.58
C VAL A 392 20.13 -0.79 -44.26
N PRO A 393 18.99 -1.26 -43.70
CA PRO A 393 18.97 -2.03 -42.46
C PRO A 393 19.25 -3.52 -42.68
N PRO A 394 20.00 -4.21 -41.80
CA PRO A 394 19.97 -5.67 -41.74
C PRO A 394 18.79 -6.20 -40.93
N SER A 395 18.43 -7.42 -41.28
CA SER A 395 17.18 -8.14 -41.04
C SER A 395 16.84 -8.50 -39.59
N SER A 396 15.55 -8.36 -39.30
CA SER A 396 14.70 -9.04 -38.30
C SER A 396 15.32 -10.12 -37.40
N GLY A 397 15.55 -9.77 -36.14
CA GLY A 397 15.58 -10.69 -35.00
C GLY A 397 14.45 -10.33 -34.03
N ARG A 398 13.43 -11.21 -33.94
CA ARG A 398 12.27 -11.08 -33.05
C ARG A 398 12.71 -11.14 -31.58
N PHE A 399 12.69 -10.01 -30.88
CA PHE A 399 12.75 -9.97 -29.41
C PHE A 399 11.35 -9.70 -28.85
N PHE A 400 10.66 -10.75 -28.43
CA PHE A 400 9.44 -10.69 -27.64
C PHE A 400 9.79 -10.35 -26.20
N TRP A 401 9.47 -9.14 -25.74
CA TRP A 401 9.55 -8.79 -24.33
C TRP A 401 8.22 -9.09 -23.61
N PHE A 402 8.42 -9.90 -22.57
CA PHE A 402 7.54 -10.48 -21.56
C PHE A 402 6.26 -9.71 -21.19
N ARG A 403 5.15 -10.46 -21.27
CA ARG A 403 3.85 -10.20 -20.67
C ARG A 403 3.87 -10.35 -19.15
#